data_AF-A0A8S3IW40-F1
#
_entry.id   AF-A0A8S3IW40-F1
#
_cell.length_a   1.000
_cell.length_b   1.000
_cell.length_c   1.000
_cell.angle_alpha   90.00
_cell.angle_beta   90.00
_cell.angle_gamma   90.00
#
_symmetry.space_group_name_H-M   'P 1'
#
loop_
_entity.id
_entity.type
_entity.pdbx_description
1 polymer ?
#
loop_
_entity_poly.entity_id
_entity_poly.type
_entity_poly.pdbx_seq_one_letter_code
_entity_poly.pdbx_strand_id
1 'polypeptide(L)'
;MAFAGGGNLILDTAVYLEFLPGKYQWSLTFMAAWWGIGQMVASLVAWPFMAMYSCDNKHDCTNTNNSGWRYTFYTLGGFVFILSILRVVVIRMKESPKWLLSQNKDAEVVQIIHEIAQEAGKQSSLTLQQLESFGSVRKTSDVKQYQPMIVIRNIRGLFPNWRMGCSTLLNMSSWALIGLAYPLYNVFLPYYLRSRGAIVGDDSIYTTYRNYAITN
;
A
#
# COMPACT_ATOMS: atom_id res chain seq x y z
N MET A 1 -0.80 -12.22 -4.18
CA MET A 1 -0.24 -11.07 -3.42
C MET A 1 -0.94 -9.75 -3.73
N ALA A 2 -1.30 -9.45 -4.98
CA ALA A 2 -1.87 -8.16 -5.38
C ALA A 2 -3.13 -7.72 -4.61
N PHE A 3 -4.08 -8.64 -4.36
CA PHE A 3 -5.32 -8.31 -3.63
C PHE A 3 -5.06 -7.85 -2.18
N ALA A 4 -4.24 -8.62 -1.44
CA ALA A 4 -3.89 -8.30 -0.06
C ALA A 4 -3.04 -7.02 0.05
N GLY A 5 -2.08 -6.84 -0.87
CA GLY A 5 -1.25 -5.63 -0.91
C GLY A 5 -2.05 -4.37 -1.23
N GLY A 6 -2.97 -4.44 -2.20
CA GLY A 6 -3.84 -3.31 -2.55
C GLY A 6 -4.80 -2.93 -1.42
N GLY A 7 -5.37 -3.91 -0.72
CA GLY A 7 -6.20 -3.66 0.46
C GLY A 7 -5.42 -2.98 1.59
N ASN A 8 -4.22 -3.50 1.90
CA ASN A 8 -3.38 -2.94 2.96
C ASN A 8 -2.98 -1.48 2.67
N LEU A 9 -2.61 -1.16 1.42
CA LEU A 9 -2.23 0.19 1.01
C LEU A 9 -3.34 1.23 1.28
N ILE A 10 -4.58 0.88 0.92
CA ILE A 10 -5.73 1.78 1.08
C ILE A 10 -6.10 1.93 2.55
N LEU A 11 -6.10 0.82 3.32
CA LEU A 11 -6.41 0.84 4.74
C LEU A 11 -5.40 1.68 5.54
N ASP A 12 -4.11 1.47 5.30
CA ASP A 12 -3.05 2.22 6.00
C ASP A 12 -3.14 3.72 5.69
N THR A 13 -3.42 4.07 4.44
CA THR A 13 -3.61 5.47 4.03
C THR A 13 -4.86 6.09 4.65
N ALA A 14 -5.98 5.36 4.66
CA ALA A 14 -7.25 5.84 5.21
C ALA A 14 -7.13 6.08 6.72
N VAL A 15 -6.61 5.10 7.46
CA VAL A 15 -6.39 5.22 8.91
C VAL A 15 -5.47 6.40 9.21
N TYR A 16 -4.37 6.57 8.46
CA TYR A 16 -3.48 7.71 8.66
C TYR A 16 -4.18 9.06 8.47
N LEU A 17 -4.98 9.21 7.41
CA LEU A 17 -5.73 10.43 7.16
C LEU A 17 -6.82 10.70 8.20
N GLU A 18 -7.32 9.68 8.88
CA GLU A 18 -8.33 9.83 9.94
C GLU A 18 -7.74 10.36 11.26
N PHE A 19 -6.46 10.10 11.52
CA PHE A 19 -5.75 10.65 12.67
C PHE A 19 -5.05 11.98 12.38
N LEU A 20 -4.86 12.35 11.11
CA LEU A 20 -4.07 13.51 10.74
C LEU A 20 -4.93 14.78 10.55
N PRO A 21 -4.56 15.92 11.16
CA PRO A 21 -5.25 17.18 10.90
C PRO A 21 -5.10 17.61 9.43
N GLY A 22 -6.14 18.25 8.87
CA GLY A 22 -6.18 18.66 7.46
C GLY A 22 -4.94 19.46 7.00
N LYS A 23 -4.36 20.29 7.87
CA LYS A 23 -3.14 21.07 7.60
C LYS A 23 -1.91 20.21 7.24
N TYR A 24 -1.83 18.99 7.74
CA TYR A 24 -0.66 18.12 7.60
C TYR A 24 -0.85 16.98 6.59
N GLN A 25 -1.97 16.95 5.85
CA GLN A 25 -2.25 15.88 4.87
C GLN A 25 -1.17 15.68 3.80
N TRP A 26 -0.37 16.71 3.50
CA TRP A 26 0.82 16.59 2.66
C TRP A 26 1.81 15.51 3.14
N SER A 27 1.83 15.20 4.45
CA SER A 27 2.70 14.15 5.01
C SER A 27 2.42 12.77 4.41
N LEU A 28 1.27 12.55 3.77
CA LEU A 28 0.97 11.31 3.07
C LEU A 28 2.01 11.01 1.96
N THR A 29 2.61 12.04 1.36
CA THR A 29 3.65 11.88 0.35
C THR A 29 4.89 11.14 0.89
N PHE A 30 5.19 11.26 2.20
CA PHE A 30 6.28 10.50 2.81
C PHE A 30 6.01 8.98 2.82
N MET A 31 4.74 8.54 2.81
CA MET A 31 4.45 7.12 2.68
C MET A 31 4.88 6.55 1.32
N ALA A 32 4.88 7.36 0.27
CA ALA A 32 5.33 6.93 -1.05
C ALA A 32 6.84 6.59 -1.05
N ALA A 33 7.64 7.25 -0.20
CA ALA A 33 9.07 6.94 -0.06
C ALA A 33 9.29 5.50 0.46
N TRP A 34 8.37 4.99 1.29
CA TRP A 34 8.45 3.62 1.79
C TRP A 34 8.31 2.57 0.69
N TRP A 35 7.64 2.92 -0.42
CA TRP A 35 7.56 2.04 -1.58
C TRP A 35 8.93 1.79 -2.20
N GLY A 36 9.75 2.85 -2.35
CA GLY A 36 11.12 2.73 -2.85
C GLY A 36 12.01 1.92 -1.91
N ILE A 37 11.94 2.17 -0.60
CA ILE A 37 12.67 1.38 0.41
C ILE A 37 12.33 -0.10 0.31
N GLY A 38 11.04 -0.42 0.14
CA GLY A 38 10.59 -1.80 -0.03
C GLY A 38 11.17 -2.46 -1.29
N GLN A 39 11.21 -1.76 -2.42
CA GLN A 39 11.81 -2.27 -3.65
C GLN A 39 13.32 -2.49 -3.50
N MET A 40 14.03 -1.55 -2.86
CA MET A 40 15.46 -1.65 -2.58
C MET A 40 15.78 -2.85 -1.70
N VAL A 41 15.03 -3.06 -0.61
CA VAL A 41 15.23 -4.24 0.26
C VAL A 41 14.94 -5.53 -0.50
N ALA A 42 13.87 -5.57 -1.30
CA ALA A 42 13.54 -6.74 -2.10
C ALA A 42 14.60 -7.06 -3.16
N SER A 43 15.12 -6.05 -3.85
CA SER A 43 16.15 -6.21 -4.88
C SER A 43 17.50 -6.63 -4.28
N LEU A 44 17.89 -6.05 -3.15
CA LEU A 44 19.11 -6.42 -2.41
C LEU A 44 19.07 -7.85 -1.86
N VAL A 45 17.90 -8.32 -1.40
CA VAL A 45 17.71 -9.70 -0.96
C VAL A 45 17.69 -10.66 -2.15
N ALA A 46 17.04 -10.28 -3.25
CA ALA A 46 16.96 -11.12 -4.44
C ALA A 46 18.33 -11.33 -5.11
N TRP A 47 19.21 -10.33 -5.12
CA TRP A 47 20.49 -10.41 -5.82
C TRP A 47 21.39 -11.59 -5.41
N PRO A 48 21.77 -11.79 -4.14
CA PRO A 48 22.63 -12.90 -3.75
C PRO A 48 21.94 -14.25 -3.93
N PHE A 49 20.63 -14.37 -3.64
CA PHE A 49 19.91 -15.63 -3.83
C PHE A 49 19.80 -16.04 -5.29
N MET A 50 19.54 -15.09 -6.18
CA MET A 50 19.44 -15.37 -7.60
C MET A 50 20.81 -15.64 -8.20
N ALA A 51 21.84 -14.91 -7.80
CA ALA A 51 23.21 -15.12 -8.28
C ALA A 51 23.81 -16.48 -7.89
N MET A 52 23.55 -16.97 -6.67
CA MET A 52 24.23 -18.16 -6.14
C MET A 52 23.42 -19.46 -6.30
N TYR A 53 22.09 -19.38 -6.41
CA TYR A 53 21.19 -20.55 -6.39
C TYR A 53 20.26 -20.63 -7.62
N SER A 54 20.64 -19.99 -8.72
CA SER A 54 19.92 -20.09 -10.01
C SER A 54 20.85 -20.54 -11.12
N CYS A 55 20.33 -21.37 -12.02
CA CYS A 55 21.07 -21.86 -13.18
C CYS A 55 21.10 -20.82 -14.30
N ASP A 56 22.28 -20.59 -14.89
CA ASP A 56 22.45 -19.73 -16.06
C ASP A 56 22.11 -20.46 -17.38
N ASN A 57 22.43 -21.76 -17.45
CA ASN A 57 22.23 -22.59 -18.64
C ASN A 57 20.88 -23.32 -18.65
N LYS A 58 20.13 -23.21 -19.75
CA LYS A 58 18.82 -23.88 -19.94
C LYS A 58 18.91 -25.40 -20.06
N HIS A 59 20.07 -25.95 -20.41
CA HIS A 59 20.22 -27.37 -20.74
C HIS A 59 20.39 -28.31 -19.53
N ASP A 60 20.91 -27.81 -18.40
CA ASP A 60 21.12 -28.58 -17.16
C ASP A 60 20.42 -27.94 -15.94
N CYS A 61 19.23 -27.38 -16.17
CA CYS A 61 18.45 -26.73 -15.11
C CYS A 61 17.43 -27.69 -14.51
N THR A 62 17.81 -28.37 -13.43
CA THR A 62 16.90 -29.23 -12.64
C THR A 62 16.23 -28.45 -11.51
N ASN A 63 15.12 -28.95 -10.99
CA ASN A 63 14.36 -28.31 -9.89
C ASN A 63 15.23 -28.10 -8.63
N THR A 64 16.26 -28.94 -8.41
CA THR A 64 17.18 -28.85 -7.28
C THR A 64 18.18 -27.69 -7.41
N ASN A 65 18.59 -27.35 -8.64
CA ASN A 65 19.60 -26.33 -8.91
C ASN A 65 19.00 -24.92 -9.17
N ASN A 66 17.66 -24.80 -9.23
CA ASN A 66 16.96 -23.54 -9.47
C ASN A 66 16.00 -23.17 -8.33
N SER A 67 16.56 -23.01 -7.13
CA SER A 67 15.81 -22.72 -5.91
C SER A 67 15.93 -21.26 -5.44
N GLY A 68 16.73 -20.42 -6.09
CA GLY A 68 16.96 -19.03 -5.70
C GLY A 68 15.69 -18.19 -5.53
N TRP A 69 14.71 -18.36 -6.42
CA TRP A 69 13.43 -17.65 -6.31
C TRP A 69 12.63 -18.07 -5.06
N ARG A 70 12.69 -19.36 -4.67
CA ARG A 70 12.01 -19.87 -3.47
C ARG A 70 12.60 -19.26 -2.21
N TYR A 71 13.93 -19.26 -2.09
CA TYR A 71 14.63 -18.66 -0.96
C TYR A 71 14.36 -17.16 -0.85
N THR A 72 14.28 -16.47 -1.99
CA THR A 72 13.89 -15.05 -2.04
C THR A 72 12.48 -14.86 -1.46
N PHE A 73 11.48 -15.65 -1.89
CA PHE A 73 10.12 -15.55 -1.35
C PHE A 73 10.02 -15.96 0.13
N TYR A 74 10.73 -16.99 0.57
CA TYR A 74 10.73 -17.40 1.98
C TYR A 74 11.34 -16.32 2.87
N THR A 75 12.44 -15.70 2.44
CA THR A 75 13.11 -14.64 3.21
C THR A 75 12.23 -13.39 3.30
N LEU A 76 11.70 -12.91 2.16
CA LEU A 76 10.83 -11.74 2.14
C LEU A 76 9.49 -12.00 2.85
N GLY A 77 8.91 -13.19 2.67
CA GLY A 77 7.70 -13.61 3.36
C GLY A 77 7.89 -13.69 4.87
N GLY A 78 9.00 -14.29 5.32
CA GLY A 78 9.36 -14.35 6.74
C GLY A 78 9.60 -12.97 7.34
N PHE A 79 10.29 -12.08 6.62
CA PHE A 79 10.50 -10.69 7.04
C PHE A 79 9.15 -9.96 7.24
N VAL A 80 8.25 -10.02 6.25
CA VAL A 80 6.92 -9.40 6.34
C VAL A 80 6.09 -10.03 7.46
N PHE A 81 6.20 -11.34 7.67
CA PHE A 81 5.50 -12.03 8.75
C PHE A 81 5.96 -11.56 10.14
N ILE A 82 7.27 -11.41 10.34
CA ILE A 82 7.82 -10.85 11.59
C ILE A 82 7.31 -9.42 11.81
N LEU A 83 7.33 -8.57 10.77
CA LEU A 83 6.78 -7.22 10.86
C LEU A 83 5.27 -7.21 11.15
N SER A 84 4.52 -8.18 10.63
CA SER A 84 3.09 -8.33 10.92
C SER A 84 2.85 -8.69 12.39
N ILE A 85 3.66 -9.58 12.98
CA ILE A 85 3.60 -9.89 14.41
C ILE A 85 3.97 -8.65 15.23
N LEU A 86 5.06 -7.98 14.87
CA LEU A 86 5.51 -6.75 15.54
C LEU A 86 4.40 -5.68 15.53
N ARG A 87 3.71 -5.52 14.40
CA ARG A 87 2.60 -4.57 14.24
C ARG A 87 1.47 -4.85 15.24
N VAL A 88 1.09 -6.11 15.43
CA VAL A 88 -0.01 -6.49 16.35
C VAL A 88 0.41 -6.38 17.82
N VAL A 89 1.66 -6.73 18.14
CA VAL A 89 2.12 -6.81 19.54
C VAL A 89 2.62 -5.46 20.07
N VAL A 90 3.34 -4.69 19.26
CA VAL A 90 4.02 -3.45 19.69
C VAL A 90 3.11 -2.23 19.52
N ILE A 91 2.33 -2.16 18.44
CA ILE A 91 1.54 -0.97 18.11
C ILE A 91 0.08 -1.18 18.54
N ARG A 92 -0.28 -0.66 19.71
CA ARG A 92 -1.69 -0.60 20.16
C ARG A 92 -2.38 0.62 19.56
N MET A 93 -2.88 0.50 18.34
CA MET A 93 -3.73 1.54 17.74
C MET A 93 -5.11 1.53 18.41
N LYS A 94 -5.55 2.71 18.88
CA LYS A 94 -6.93 2.96 19.28
C LYS A 94 -7.80 3.06 18.03
N GLU A 95 -9.11 2.84 18.18
CA GLU A 95 -10.06 2.97 17.09
C GLU A 95 -10.04 4.38 16.48
N SER A 96 -10.36 4.48 15.18
CA SER A 96 -10.36 5.75 14.47
C SER A 96 -11.44 6.70 14.99
N PRO A 97 -11.10 7.97 15.31
CA PRO A 97 -12.07 8.98 15.73
C PRO A 97 -13.21 9.17 14.72
N LYS A 98 -12.91 9.06 13.42
CA LYS A 98 -13.90 9.24 12.36
C LYS A 98 -14.89 8.08 12.30
N TRP A 99 -14.41 6.85 12.53
CA TRP A 99 -15.29 5.69 12.61
C TRP A 99 -16.23 5.80 13.81
N LEU A 100 -15.72 6.17 14.99
CA LEU A 100 -16.53 6.36 16.20
C LEU A 100 -17.59 7.46 16.05
N LEU A 101 -17.24 8.56 15.39
CA LEU A 101 -18.19 9.63 15.04
C LEU A 101 -19.32 9.11 14.14
N SER A 102 -19.01 8.25 13.16
CA SER A 102 -20.03 7.64 12.29
C SER A 102 -21.01 6.72 13.04
N GLN A 103 -20.60 6.22 14.21
CA GLN A 103 -21.40 5.38 15.10
C GLN A 103 -22.16 6.18 16.17
N ASN A 104 -22.06 7.53 16.18
CA ASN A 104 -22.57 8.43 17.24
C ASN A 104 -22.00 8.09 18.62
N LYS A 105 -20.73 7.72 18.68
CA LYS A 105 -20.00 7.46 19.93
C LYS A 105 -19.16 8.69 20.31
N ASP A 106 -19.83 9.84 20.41
CA ASP A 106 -19.20 11.15 20.57
C ASP A 106 -18.38 11.26 21.87
N ALA A 107 -18.82 10.57 22.92
CA ALA A 107 -18.08 10.37 24.17
C ALA A 107 -16.70 9.73 23.98
N GLU A 108 -16.65 8.63 23.23
CA GLU A 108 -15.42 7.87 22.95
C GLU A 108 -14.47 8.68 22.05
N VAL A 109 -15.01 9.46 21.11
CA VAL A 109 -14.23 10.34 20.22
C VAL A 109 -13.44 11.37 21.03
N VAL A 110 -14.12 12.09 21.93
CA VAL A 110 -13.50 13.12 22.76
C VAL A 110 -12.44 12.50 23.67
N GLN A 111 -12.71 11.34 24.28
CA GLN A 111 -11.74 10.64 25.10
C GLN A 111 -10.46 10.29 24.32
N ILE A 112 -10.58 9.67 23.14
CA ILE A 112 -9.42 9.27 22.33
C ILE A 112 -8.60 10.50 21.90
N ILE A 113 -9.26 11.60 21.51
CA ILE A 113 -8.56 12.84 21.13
C ILE A 113 -7.79 13.43 22.31
N HIS A 114 -8.38 13.45 23.51
CA HIS A 114 -7.69 13.90 24.72
C HIS A 114 -6.51 13.01 25.08
N GLU A 115 -6.67 11.68 24.99
CA GLU A 115 -5.58 10.73 25.26
C GLU A 115 -4.42 10.92 24.28
N ILE A 116 -4.70 11.03 22.97
CA ILE A 116 -3.67 11.29 21.95
C ILE A 116 -2.99 12.65 22.20
N ALA A 117 -3.76 13.68 22.56
CA ALA A 117 -3.20 14.98 22.88
C ALA A 117 -2.27 14.91 24.10
N GLN A 118 -2.68 14.20 25.16
CA GLN A 118 -1.89 13.99 26.37
C GLN A 118 -0.59 13.21 26.09
N GLU A 119 -0.67 12.13 25.31
CA GLU A 119 0.51 11.37 24.86
C GLU A 119 1.49 12.25 24.06
N ALA A 120 0.97 13.20 23.29
CA ALA A 120 1.75 14.19 22.54
C ALA A 120 2.16 15.44 23.36
N GLY A 121 1.86 15.48 24.67
CA GLY A 121 2.18 16.61 25.56
C GLY A 121 1.39 17.89 25.29
N LYS A 122 0.24 17.80 24.61
CA LYS A 122 -0.65 18.92 24.29
C LYS A 122 -2.01 18.76 24.97
N GLN A 123 -2.76 19.85 25.12
CA GLN A 123 -4.16 19.77 25.56
C GLN A 123 -5.11 20.03 24.39
N SER A 124 -6.15 19.22 24.29
CA SER A 124 -7.21 19.42 23.29
C SER A 124 -8.31 20.29 23.91
N SER A 125 -8.83 21.27 23.17
CA SER A 125 -9.94 22.12 23.61
C SER A 125 -11.31 21.51 23.31
N LEU A 126 -11.35 20.29 22.74
CA LEU A 126 -12.57 19.67 22.25
C LEU A 126 -13.41 19.15 23.42
N THR A 127 -14.64 19.65 23.52
CA THR A 127 -15.60 19.22 24.54
C THR A 127 -16.77 18.47 23.90
N LEU A 128 -17.44 17.62 24.68
CA LEU A 128 -18.61 16.86 24.21
C LEU A 128 -19.71 17.79 23.71
N GLN A 129 -19.96 18.87 24.44
CA GLN A 129 -20.99 19.87 24.10
C GLN A 129 -20.71 20.53 22.76
N GLN A 130 -19.44 20.81 22.43
CA GLN A 130 -19.07 21.33 21.12
C GLN A 130 -19.36 20.31 20.02
N LEU A 131 -19.04 19.03 20.25
CA LEU A 131 -19.28 17.99 19.25
C LEU A 131 -20.78 17.75 19.02
N GLU A 132 -21.56 17.68 20.10
CA GLU A 132 -23.03 17.54 20.05
C GLU A 132 -23.72 18.76 19.39
N SER A 133 -23.14 19.95 19.51
CA SER A 133 -23.68 21.17 18.88
C SER A 133 -23.67 21.14 17.35
N PHE A 134 -22.80 20.32 16.74
CA PHE A 134 -22.77 20.12 15.28
C PHE A 134 -23.87 19.16 14.79
N GLY A 135 -24.62 18.55 15.70
CA GLY A 135 -25.73 17.64 15.42
C GLY A 135 -25.32 16.17 15.40
N SER A 136 -26.32 15.28 15.48
CA SER A 136 -26.10 13.83 15.45
C SER A 136 -25.87 13.34 14.02
N VAL A 137 -24.85 12.53 13.81
CA VAL A 137 -24.64 11.83 12.53
C VAL A 137 -25.72 10.75 12.38
N ARG A 138 -26.29 10.54 11.19
CA ARG A 138 -27.20 9.39 11.02
C ARG A 138 -26.39 8.10 11.19
N LYS A 139 -26.66 7.30 12.24
CA LYS A 139 -25.99 6.00 12.43
C LYS A 139 -26.07 5.21 11.12
N THR A 140 -24.93 4.74 10.64
CA THR A 140 -24.87 3.83 9.48
C THR A 140 -25.31 2.40 9.86
N SER A 141 -25.81 2.23 11.07
CA SER A 141 -25.91 0.98 11.80
C SER A 141 -27.34 0.47 11.79
N ASP A 142 -27.76 -0.08 10.65
CA ASP A 142 -28.73 -1.18 10.58
C ASP A 142 -28.51 -2.05 9.32
N VAL A 143 -27.33 -1.97 8.70
CA VAL A 143 -27.00 -2.78 7.54
C VAL A 143 -26.08 -3.92 7.98
N LYS A 144 -26.62 -4.91 8.68
CA LYS A 144 -25.94 -6.19 8.96
C LYS A 144 -25.74 -7.07 7.72
N GLN A 145 -26.12 -6.60 6.54
CA GLN A 145 -26.11 -7.38 5.31
C GLN A 145 -25.30 -6.65 4.24
N TYR A 146 -24.32 -7.32 3.64
CA TYR A 146 -23.69 -6.86 2.40
C TYR A 146 -24.78 -6.66 1.34
N GLN A 147 -25.28 -5.43 1.20
CA GLN A 147 -26.26 -5.10 0.18
C GLN A 147 -25.49 -4.54 -1.01
N PRO A 148 -25.45 -5.25 -2.16
CA PRO A 148 -24.78 -4.75 -3.37
C PRO A 148 -25.34 -3.38 -3.80
N MET A 149 -26.59 -3.08 -3.43
CA MET A 149 -27.23 -1.77 -3.63
C MET A 149 -26.49 -0.60 -2.96
N ILE A 150 -25.88 -0.82 -1.78
CA ILE A 150 -25.09 0.23 -1.10
C ILE A 150 -23.79 0.48 -1.84
N VAL A 151 -23.13 -0.58 -2.32
CA VAL A 151 -21.92 -0.47 -3.13
C VAL A 151 -22.22 0.28 -4.43
N ILE A 152 -23.31 -0.09 -5.12
CA ILE A 152 -23.75 0.59 -6.34
C ILE A 152 -24.10 2.06 -6.06
N ARG A 153 -24.77 2.37 -4.95
CA ARG A 153 -25.07 3.75 -4.55
C ARG A 153 -23.80 4.56 -4.31
N ASN A 154 -22.82 3.98 -3.62
CA ASN A 154 -21.54 4.64 -3.35
C ASN A 154 -20.73 4.84 -4.64
N ILE A 155 -20.72 3.86 -5.55
CA ILE A 155 -20.08 3.98 -6.87
C ILE A 155 -20.78 5.06 -7.69
N ARG A 156 -22.11 5.11 -7.70
CA ARG A 156 -22.87 6.16 -8.40
C ARG A 156 -22.58 7.55 -7.83
N GLY A 157 -22.27 7.64 -6.53
CA GLY A 157 -21.81 8.84 -5.85
C GLY A 157 -20.45 9.38 -6.34
N LEU A 158 -19.64 8.57 -7.04
CA LEU A 158 -18.39 9.03 -7.69
C LEU A 158 -18.66 9.79 -9.00
N PHE A 159 -19.83 9.60 -9.60
CA PHE A 159 -20.21 10.20 -10.88
C PHE A 159 -21.47 11.09 -10.77
N PRO A 160 -21.54 12.04 -9.81
CA PRO A 160 -22.73 12.87 -9.62
C PRO A 160 -22.90 13.90 -10.75
N ASN A 161 -21.82 14.30 -11.40
CA ASN A 161 -21.82 15.23 -12.53
C ASN A 161 -20.72 14.86 -13.54
N TRP A 162 -20.85 15.35 -14.78
CA TRP A 162 -19.91 15.04 -15.87
C TRP A 162 -18.47 15.46 -15.57
N ARG A 163 -18.27 16.60 -14.87
CA ARG A 163 -16.94 17.10 -14.50
C ARG A 163 -16.22 16.16 -13.51
N MET A 164 -16.92 15.71 -12.47
CA MET A 164 -16.40 14.75 -11.49
C MET A 164 -16.18 13.38 -12.13
N GLY A 165 -17.08 12.96 -13.02
CA GLY A 165 -16.92 11.71 -13.77
C GLY A 165 -15.69 11.72 -14.68
N CYS A 166 -15.48 12.78 -15.45
CA CYS A 166 -14.27 12.95 -16.26
C CYS A 166 -13.01 12.97 -15.39
N SER A 167 -13.00 13.69 -14.26
CA SER A 167 -11.85 13.72 -13.35
C SER A 167 -11.53 12.33 -12.78
N THR A 168 -12.55 11.58 -12.37
CA THR A 168 -12.40 10.22 -11.84
C THR A 168 -11.87 9.28 -12.91
N LEU A 169 -12.43 9.33 -14.13
CA LEU A 169 -11.96 8.51 -15.25
C LEU A 169 -10.54 8.88 -15.69
N LEU A 170 -10.18 10.16 -15.69
CA LEU A 170 -8.84 10.60 -16.04
C LEU A 170 -7.81 10.09 -15.02
N ASN A 171 -8.14 10.13 -13.72
CA ASN A 171 -7.31 9.54 -12.68
C ASN A 171 -7.19 8.02 -12.83
N MET A 172 -8.31 7.30 -13.05
CA MET A 172 -8.28 5.86 -13.29
C MET A 172 -7.45 5.51 -14.53
N SER A 173 -7.57 6.28 -15.60
CA SER A 173 -6.80 6.10 -16.83
C SER A 173 -5.32 6.38 -16.63
N SER A 174 -4.98 7.43 -15.86
CA SER A 174 -3.60 7.75 -15.52
C SER A 174 -2.94 6.59 -14.74
N TRP A 175 -3.60 6.09 -13.70
CA TRP A 175 -3.11 4.94 -12.93
C TRP A 175 -3.03 3.66 -13.77
N ALA A 176 -3.98 3.42 -14.67
CA ALA A 176 -3.93 2.28 -15.60
C ALA A 176 -2.75 2.38 -16.58
N LEU A 177 -2.50 3.57 -17.13
CA LEU A 177 -1.38 3.82 -18.03
C LEU A 177 -0.04 3.68 -17.32
N ILE A 178 0.10 4.20 -16.09
CA ILE A 178 1.30 4.02 -15.27
C ILE A 178 1.52 2.52 -15.00
N GLY A 179 0.45 1.80 -14.62
CA GLY A 179 0.49 0.37 -14.38
C GLY A 179 0.84 -0.47 -15.60
N LEU A 180 0.56 0.01 -16.82
CA LEU A 180 0.92 -0.64 -18.08
C LEU A 180 2.34 -0.26 -18.55
N ALA A 181 2.72 1.01 -18.43
CA ALA A 181 4.02 1.52 -18.88
C ALA A 181 5.16 0.95 -18.03
N TYR A 182 4.96 0.81 -16.72
CA TYR A 182 6.02 0.37 -15.81
C TYR A 182 6.52 -1.07 -16.10
N PRO A 183 5.66 -2.10 -16.27
CA PRO A 183 6.09 -3.42 -16.71
C PRO A 183 6.64 -3.43 -18.14
N LEU A 184 6.06 -2.64 -19.05
CA LEU A 184 6.51 -2.56 -20.44
C LEU A 184 7.98 -2.08 -20.51
N TYR A 185 8.33 -1.11 -19.68
CA TYR A 185 9.69 -0.61 -19.59
C TYR A 185 10.62 -1.56 -18.81
N ASN A 186 10.24 -1.99 -17.60
CA ASN A 186 11.16 -2.72 -16.72
C ASN A 186 11.33 -4.20 -17.08
N VAL A 187 10.30 -4.84 -17.65
CA VAL A 187 10.30 -6.28 -17.93
C VAL A 187 10.43 -6.57 -19.42
N PHE A 188 9.69 -5.85 -20.26
CA PHE A 188 9.61 -6.18 -21.69
C PHE A 188 10.64 -5.46 -22.56
N LEU A 189 11.18 -4.31 -22.15
CA LEU A 189 12.18 -3.59 -22.93
C LEU A 189 13.46 -4.42 -23.18
N PRO A 190 14.07 -5.09 -22.16
CA PRO A 190 15.25 -5.91 -22.40
C PRO A 190 14.95 -7.08 -23.34
N TYR A 191 13.78 -7.72 -23.18
CA TYR A 191 13.32 -8.80 -24.04
C TYR A 191 13.14 -8.34 -25.50
N TYR A 192 12.53 -7.17 -25.70
CA TYR A 192 12.33 -6.57 -27.02
C TYR A 192 13.66 -6.24 -27.71
N LEU A 193 14.59 -5.58 -27.01
CA LEU A 193 15.91 -5.25 -27.53
C LEU A 193 16.69 -6.51 -27.93
N ARG A 194 16.62 -7.57 -27.12
CA ARG A 194 17.23 -8.87 -27.42
C ARG A 194 16.64 -9.52 -28.67
N SER A 195 15.32 -9.49 -28.84
CA SER A 195 14.65 -10.01 -30.04
C SER A 195 15.05 -9.31 -31.34
N ARG A 196 15.56 -8.08 -31.23
CA ARG A 196 16.01 -7.24 -32.36
C ARG A 196 17.52 -7.28 -32.57
N GLY A 197 18.25 -8.13 -31.84
CA GLY A 197 19.69 -8.34 -32.01
C GLY A 197 20.58 -7.32 -31.30
N ALA A 198 20.04 -6.53 -30.37
CA ALA A 198 20.87 -5.65 -29.54
C ALA A 198 21.64 -6.48 -28.49
N ILE A 199 22.96 -6.28 -28.41
CA ILE A 199 23.82 -6.89 -27.40
C ILE A 199 23.75 -6.02 -26.13
N VAL A 200 22.85 -6.38 -25.22
CA VAL A 200 22.66 -5.69 -23.94
C VAL A 200 23.56 -6.32 -22.88
N GLY A 201 24.87 -6.07 -22.96
CA GLY A 201 25.85 -6.48 -21.95
C GLY A 201 25.98 -8.00 -21.72
N ASP A 202 26.63 -8.37 -20.61
CA ASP A 202 26.80 -9.76 -20.17
C ASP A 202 25.47 -10.32 -19.65
N ASP A 203 25.01 -11.44 -20.21
CA ASP A 203 23.69 -12.04 -19.97
C ASP A 203 23.62 -12.85 -18.67
N SER A 204 24.70 -12.80 -17.88
CA SER A 204 24.81 -13.52 -16.62
C SER A 204 23.78 -13.05 -15.60
N ILE A 205 23.18 -14.01 -14.89
CA ILE A 205 22.19 -13.76 -13.83
C ILE A 205 22.74 -12.79 -12.78
N TYR A 206 24.03 -12.91 -12.43
CA TYR A 206 24.68 -12.02 -11.47
C TYR A 206 24.64 -10.55 -11.91
N THR A 207 24.99 -10.25 -13.16
CA THR A 207 25.03 -8.89 -13.69
C THR A 207 23.64 -8.29 -13.79
N THR A 208 22.65 -9.10 -14.19
CA THR A 208 21.24 -8.67 -14.27
C THR A 208 20.69 -8.26 -12.91
N TYR A 209 20.83 -9.11 -11.90
CA TYR A 209 20.30 -8.82 -10.57
C TYR A 209 21.13 -7.76 -9.81
N ARG A 210 22.44 -7.66 -10.06
CA ARG A 210 23.27 -6.55 -9.58
C ARG A 210 22.75 -5.22 -10.09
N ASN A 211 22.56 -5.11 -11.41
CA ASN A 211 22.10 -3.88 -12.02
C ASN A 211 20.69 -3.54 -11.52
N TYR A 212 19.81 -4.54 -11.40
CA TYR A 212 18.48 -4.37 -10.82
C TYR A 212 18.53 -3.85 -9.38
N ALA A 213 19.45 -4.33 -8.54
CA ALA A 213 19.61 -3.84 -7.17
C ALA A 213 20.17 -2.40 -7.09
N ILE A 214 20.97 -1.98 -8.08
CA ILE A 214 21.53 -0.62 -8.14
C ILE A 214 20.53 0.40 -8.70
N THR A 215 19.64 -0.03 -9.61
CA THR A 215 18.70 0.87 -10.29
C THR A 215 17.38 1.10 -9.55
N ASN A 216 17.08 0.30 -8.52
CA ASN A 216 15.90 0.46 -7.66
C ASN A 216 16.25 1.26 -6.40
#